data_AF-A0A6L0Y2E5-F1
#
_entry.id   AF-A0A6L0Y2E5-F1
#
_cell.length_a   1.000
_cell.length_b   1.000
_cell.length_c   1.000
_cell.angle_alpha   90.00
_cell.angle_beta   90.00
_cell.angle_gamma   90.00
#
_symmetry.space_group_name_H-M   'P 1'
#
loop_
_entity.id
_entity.type
_entity.pdbx_description
1 polymer ?
#
loop_
_entity_poly.entity_id
_entity_poly.type
_entity_poly.pdbx_seq_one_letter_code
_entity_poly.pdbx_strand_id
1 'polypeptide(L)'
;MSLLNTTLQTLVVRLRDMSGNVTQQKLHNRVFDAYEAKSLVFQVISPAQQLVMKQYSGRIPPMHPVGQPLMVDSWSELVELHKPDNEYQLLPRRARNNNAYAVMSAICCSAGSPFEMDHRLEPVDFKLVFKSQADQDARTAFNLKHTDKVPQTIFLDGLMEAPKASALVSFHNILTPAHVNNLAGTEQFLREWCREPADGDRHRQLKLCFSSLLEKQTHLFLGTNAAPGRELLNYAKGKNIFVYAKKGMAYQYVP
;
A
#
# COMPACT_ATOMS: atom_id res chain seq x y z
N MET A 1 -32.90 3.40 22.14
CA MET A 1 -31.46 3.33 22.49
C MET A 1 -31.18 1.92 22.99
N SER A 2 -30.55 1.08 22.16
CA SER A 2 -30.21 -0.30 22.50
C SER A 2 -28.80 -0.32 23.11
N LEU A 3 -28.69 -0.83 24.33
CA LEU A 3 -27.44 -1.03 25.04
C LEU A 3 -26.61 -2.09 24.28
N LEU A 4 -25.49 -1.65 23.69
CA LEU A 4 -24.49 -2.49 23.03
C LEU A 4 -23.93 -3.52 24.02
N ASN A 5 -24.50 -4.72 24.00
CA ASN A 5 -23.98 -5.89 24.66
C ASN A 5 -22.75 -6.39 23.87
N THR A 6 -21.62 -5.67 23.94
CA THR A 6 -20.35 -6.11 23.33
C THR A 6 -19.60 -6.96 24.34
N THR A 7 -19.90 -8.25 24.42
CA THR A 7 -19.04 -9.22 25.10
C THR A 7 -17.64 -9.11 24.49
N LEU A 8 -16.63 -8.82 25.32
CA LEU A 8 -15.23 -8.80 24.89
C LEU A 8 -14.84 -10.21 24.43
N GLN A 9 -14.86 -10.42 23.11
CA GLN A 9 -14.40 -11.68 22.51
C GLN A 9 -12.88 -11.72 22.55
N THR A 10 -12.34 -12.91 22.86
CA THR A 10 -10.89 -13.09 23.01
C THR A 10 -10.42 -14.35 22.31
N LEU A 11 -9.28 -14.25 21.64
CA LEU A 11 -8.56 -15.37 21.04
C LEU A 11 -7.15 -15.43 21.62
N VAL A 12 -6.61 -16.64 21.79
CA VAL A 12 -5.19 -16.80 22.12
C VAL A 12 -4.44 -16.97 20.81
N VAL A 13 -3.60 -16.01 20.48
CA VAL A 13 -2.81 -16.01 19.24
C VAL A 13 -1.34 -16.27 19.56
N ARG A 14 -0.64 -16.96 18.66
CA ARG A 14 0.82 -17.15 18.72
C ARG A 14 1.48 -16.01 17.96
N LEU A 15 1.83 -14.93 18.66
CA LEU A 15 2.44 -13.76 18.06
C LEU A 15 3.95 -13.99 17.88
N ARG A 16 4.40 -13.88 16.64
CA ARG A 16 5.79 -13.92 16.21
C ARG A 16 6.35 -12.50 16.14
N ASP A 17 7.48 -12.26 16.79
CA ASP A 17 8.20 -10.99 16.71
C ASP A 17 9.09 -10.90 15.45
N MET A 18 9.76 -9.76 15.26
CA MET A 18 10.67 -9.55 14.13
C MET A 18 11.93 -10.45 14.17
N SER A 19 12.29 -10.95 15.35
CA SER A 19 13.42 -11.85 15.57
C SER A 19 13.03 -13.32 15.34
N GLY A 20 11.74 -13.62 15.19
CA GLY A 20 11.21 -14.96 15.03
C GLY A 20 10.83 -15.67 16.33
N ASN A 21 10.89 -14.99 17.48
CA ASN A 21 10.40 -15.56 18.74
C ASN A 21 8.88 -15.55 18.76
N VAL A 22 8.31 -16.60 19.34
CA VAL A 22 6.85 -16.80 19.38
C VAL A 22 6.36 -16.77 20.82
N THR A 23 5.36 -15.93 21.06
CA THR A 23 4.70 -15.79 22.36
C THR A 23 3.21 -16.03 22.21
N GLN A 24 2.58 -16.60 23.23
CA GLN A 24 1.12 -16.68 23.27
C GLN A 24 0.56 -15.41 23.91
N GLN A 25 -0.36 -14.76 23.22
CA GLN A 25 -1.01 -13.55 23.70
C GLN A 25 -2.53 -13.69 23.60
N LYS A 26 -3.22 -13.29 24.67
CA LYS A 26 -4.67 -13.11 24.63
C LYS A 26 -5.00 -11.82 23.91
N LEU A 27 -5.56 -11.94 22.71
CA LEU A 27 -5.96 -10.83 21.86
C LEU A 27 -7.46 -10.57 22.01
N HIS A 28 -7.81 -9.31 22.23
CA HIS A 28 -9.19 -8.84 22.32
C HIS A 28 -9.62 -8.20 21.01
N ASN A 29 -10.89 -8.32 20.64
CA ASN A 29 -11.43 -7.69 19.42
C ASN A 29 -11.15 -6.17 19.36
N ARG A 30 -11.37 -5.42 20.45
CA ARG A 30 -11.08 -3.98 20.50
C ARG A 30 -9.59 -3.64 20.30
N VAL A 31 -8.70 -4.53 20.72
CA VAL A 31 -7.24 -4.34 20.52
C VAL A 31 -6.89 -4.59 19.05
N PHE A 32 -7.50 -5.61 18.45
CA PHE A 32 -7.35 -5.89 17.03
C PHE A 32 -7.86 -4.73 16.18
N ASP A 33 -9.06 -4.22 16.44
CA ASP A 33 -9.63 -3.07 15.72
C ASP A 33 -8.75 -1.81 15.84
N ALA A 34 -8.04 -1.66 16.97
CA ALA A 34 -7.13 -0.55 17.19
C ALA A 34 -5.81 -0.66 16.41
N TYR A 35 -5.45 -1.81 15.84
CA TYR A 35 -4.23 -1.96 15.05
C TYR A 35 -4.24 -1.10 13.79
N GLU A 36 -5.38 -1.04 13.10
CA GLU A 36 -5.51 -0.22 11.89
C GLU A 36 -5.27 1.27 12.19
N ALA A 37 -5.84 1.77 13.29
CA ALA A 37 -5.66 3.14 13.77
C ALA A 37 -4.21 3.44 14.18
N LYS A 38 -3.46 2.42 14.61
CA LYS A 38 -2.03 2.50 14.94
C LYS A 38 -1.12 2.27 13.72
N SER A 39 -1.69 2.20 12.51
CA SER A 39 -0.96 1.88 11.27
C SER A 39 -0.19 0.57 11.35
N LEU A 40 -0.80 -0.44 11.96
CA LEU A 40 -0.28 -1.81 12.02
C LEU A 40 -1.17 -2.73 11.19
N VAL A 41 -0.54 -3.74 10.59
CA VAL A 41 -1.23 -4.82 9.87
C VAL A 41 -0.97 -6.14 10.57
N PHE A 42 -2.00 -6.97 10.61
CA PHE A 42 -1.92 -8.30 11.22
C PHE A 42 -1.91 -9.35 10.12
N GLN A 43 -0.90 -10.21 10.12
CA GLN A 43 -0.78 -11.29 9.16
C GLN A 43 -0.91 -12.63 9.85
N VAL A 44 -1.59 -13.57 9.19
CA VAL A 44 -1.64 -14.98 9.59
C VAL A 44 -0.62 -15.78 8.78
N ILE A 45 0.10 -16.65 9.47
CA ILE A 45 1.16 -17.50 8.94
C ILE A 45 0.80 -18.96 9.28
N SER A 46 0.42 -19.71 8.25
CA SER A 46 0.07 -21.13 8.39
C SER A 46 1.30 -22.00 8.72
N PRO A 47 1.11 -23.23 9.25
CA PRO A 47 2.23 -24.14 9.53
C PRO A 47 3.13 -24.43 8.31
N ALA A 48 2.53 -24.58 7.13
CA ALA A 48 3.29 -24.78 5.90
C ALA A 48 4.17 -23.56 5.57
N GLN A 49 3.63 -22.35 5.76
CA GLN A 49 4.37 -21.09 5.59
C GLN A 49 5.49 -20.96 6.62
N GLN A 50 5.27 -21.34 7.87
CA GLN A 50 6.29 -21.34 8.92
C GLN A 50 7.50 -22.21 8.55
N LEU A 51 7.25 -23.41 8.00
CA LEU A 51 8.33 -24.32 7.56
C LEU A 51 9.19 -23.69 6.47
N VAL A 52 8.57 -23.04 5.49
CA VAL A 52 9.28 -22.33 4.42
C VAL A 52 10.03 -21.13 4.98
N MET A 53 9.42 -20.33 5.85
CA MET A 53 10.10 -19.20 6.50
C MET A 53 11.33 -19.64 7.28
N LYS A 54 11.32 -20.81 7.95
CA LYS A 54 12.51 -21.36 8.62
C LYS A 54 13.66 -21.66 7.65
N GLN A 55 13.36 -22.06 6.41
CA GLN A 55 14.35 -22.34 5.38
C GLN A 55 14.90 -21.07 4.72
N TYR A 56 14.10 -20.01 4.64
CA TYR A 56 14.43 -18.77 3.92
C TYR A 56 14.55 -17.57 4.86
N SER A 57 15.30 -17.75 5.97
CA SER A 57 15.68 -16.67 6.90
C SER A 57 14.51 -15.81 7.38
N GLY A 58 13.39 -16.47 7.66
CA GLY A 58 12.19 -15.86 8.19
C GLY A 58 11.26 -15.24 7.14
N ARG A 59 11.52 -15.40 5.83
CA ARG A 59 10.68 -14.86 4.74
C ARG A 59 10.20 -15.98 3.82
N ILE A 60 9.16 -15.73 3.03
CA ILE A 60 8.75 -16.65 1.97
C ILE A 60 9.16 -16.03 0.64
N PRO A 61 9.97 -16.72 -0.19
CA PRO A 61 10.35 -16.20 -1.49
C PRO A 61 9.12 -15.77 -2.32
N PRO A 62 9.22 -14.69 -3.12
CA PRO A 62 8.16 -14.32 -4.07
C PRO A 62 7.74 -15.53 -4.92
N MET A 63 6.45 -15.64 -5.21
CA MET A 63 5.88 -16.73 -6.03
C MET A 63 6.06 -18.16 -5.48
N HIS A 64 6.51 -18.37 -4.24
CA HIS A 64 6.60 -19.71 -3.66
C HIS A 64 5.21 -20.40 -3.61
N PRO A 65 5.09 -21.71 -3.91
CA PRO A 65 3.79 -22.40 -4.01
C PRO A 65 2.93 -22.38 -2.74
N VAL A 66 3.58 -22.26 -1.57
CA VAL A 66 2.90 -22.17 -0.27
C VAL A 66 2.12 -20.86 -0.09
N GLY A 67 2.35 -19.88 -0.98
CA GLY A 67 1.76 -18.56 -0.90
C GLY A 67 2.35 -17.69 0.21
N GLN A 68 1.95 -16.43 0.22
CA GLN A 68 2.44 -15.42 1.16
C GLN A 68 1.52 -15.31 2.38
N PRO A 69 2.02 -14.82 3.53
CA PRO A 69 1.17 -14.57 4.69
C PRO A 69 -0.02 -13.69 4.33
N LEU A 70 -1.21 -14.06 4.80
CA LEU A 70 -2.44 -13.35 4.49
C LEU A 70 -2.65 -12.23 5.50
N MET A 71 -2.98 -11.03 5.02
CA MET A 71 -3.43 -9.94 5.88
C MET A 71 -4.83 -10.24 6.38
N VAL A 72 -5.04 -10.11 7.69
CA VAL A 72 -6.33 -10.26 8.34
C VAL A 72 -6.91 -8.87 8.57
N ASP A 73 -8.03 -8.57 7.94
CA ASP A 73 -8.58 -7.20 7.85
C ASP A 73 -9.78 -6.99 8.79
N SER A 74 -10.31 -8.06 9.39
CA SER A 74 -11.43 -7.97 10.33
C SER A 74 -11.35 -9.02 11.45
N TRP A 75 -11.98 -8.73 12.58
CA TRP A 75 -12.08 -9.69 13.69
C TRP A 75 -12.81 -10.97 13.27
N SER A 76 -13.87 -10.86 12.46
CA SER A 76 -14.58 -12.02 11.91
C SER A 76 -13.68 -12.90 11.07
N GLU A 77 -12.86 -12.31 10.21
CA GLU A 77 -11.88 -13.03 9.40
C GLU A 77 -10.80 -13.68 10.29
N LEU A 78 -10.35 -12.99 11.33
CA LEU A 78 -9.41 -13.58 12.31
C LEU A 78 -9.99 -14.84 12.94
N VAL A 79 -11.24 -14.78 13.42
CA VAL A 79 -11.93 -15.91 14.04
C VAL A 79 -12.06 -17.08 13.06
N GLU A 80 -12.41 -16.80 11.79
CA GLU A 80 -12.56 -17.82 10.75
C GLU A 80 -11.23 -18.49 10.38
N LEU A 81 -10.16 -17.69 10.23
CA LEU A 81 -8.84 -18.19 9.84
C LEU A 81 -8.07 -18.81 11.00
N HIS A 82 -8.50 -18.58 12.25
CA HIS A 82 -7.74 -18.98 13.42
C HIS A 82 -7.61 -20.50 13.55
N LYS A 83 -6.36 -20.94 13.73
CA LYS A 83 -6.01 -22.31 14.08
C LYS A 83 -4.95 -22.27 15.20
N PRO A 84 -4.94 -23.24 16.13
CA PRO A 84 -3.98 -23.26 17.24
C PRO A 84 -2.52 -23.21 16.81
N ASP A 85 -2.20 -23.77 15.63
CA ASP A 85 -0.85 -23.86 15.10
C ASP A 85 -0.46 -22.70 14.17
N ASN A 86 -1.38 -21.77 13.90
CA ASN A 86 -1.04 -20.57 13.14
C ASN A 86 -0.17 -19.64 13.99
N GLU A 87 0.84 -19.07 13.36
CA GLU A 87 1.57 -17.94 13.89
C GLU A 87 1.00 -16.66 13.30
N TYR A 88 1.14 -15.55 14.03
CA TYR A 88 0.67 -14.26 13.61
C TYR A 88 1.78 -13.24 13.72
N GLN A 89 1.81 -12.27 12.82
CA GLN A 89 2.82 -11.22 12.85
C GLN A 89 2.16 -9.86 12.72
N LEU A 90 2.53 -8.95 13.62
CA LEU A 90 2.10 -7.56 13.60
C LEU A 90 3.21 -6.72 12.99
N LEU A 91 2.93 -6.03 11.88
CA LEU A 91 3.92 -5.28 11.12
C LEU A 91 3.50 -3.80 10.98
N PRO A 92 4.46 -2.86 10.91
CA PRO A 92 4.18 -1.51 10.47
C PRO A 92 3.61 -1.51 9.04
N ARG A 93 2.45 -0.85 8.87
CA ARG A 93 1.74 -0.82 7.59
C ARG A 93 2.55 -0.10 6.52
N ARG A 94 3.11 1.09 6.82
CA ARG A 94 3.77 1.97 5.84
C ARG A 94 2.96 2.13 4.54
N ALA A 95 1.65 2.29 4.72
CA ALA A 95 0.66 2.52 3.69
C ALA A 95 -0.52 3.25 4.34
N ARG A 96 -1.29 3.99 3.56
CA ARG A 96 -2.39 4.82 4.07
C ARG A 96 -3.56 3.99 4.62
N ASN A 97 -3.78 2.80 4.08
CA ASN A 97 -4.82 1.87 4.49
C ASN A 97 -4.41 0.41 4.17
N ASN A 98 -5.18 -0.54 4.71
CA ASN A 98 -4.89 -1.97 4.59
C ASN A 98 -4.97 -2.47 3.13
N ASN A 99 -5.90 -1.95 2.33
CA ASN A 99 -6.01 -2.32 0.92
C ASN A 99 -4.76 -1.91 0.12
N ALA A 100 -4.23 -0.71 0.37
CA ALA A 100 -2.98 -0.25 -0.25
C ALA A 100 -1.79 -1.13 0.16
N TYR A 101 -1.70 -1.53 1.44
CA TYR A 101 -0.70 -2.49 1.89
C TYR A 101 -0.83 -3.83 1.15
N ALA A 102 -2.04 -4.36 1.00
CA ALA A 102 -2.28 -5.62 0.29
C ALA A 102 -1.91 -5.53 -1.20
N VAL A 103 -2.16 -4.38 -1.85
CA VAL A 103 -1.71 -4.11 -3.23
C VAL A 103 -0.19 -4.07 -3.31
N MET A 104 0.49 -3.38 -2.38
CA MET A 104 1.95 -3.35 -2.32
C MET A 104 2.54 -4.75 -2.11
N SER A 105 1.92 -5.57 -1.25
CA SER A 105 2.27 -6.98 -1.07
C SER A 105 2.18 -7.76 -2.38
N ALA A 106 1.07 -7.61 -3.10
CA ALA A 106 0.87 -8.27 -4.38
C ALA A 106 1.91 -7.82 -5.43
N ILE A 107 2.26 -6.53 -5.47
CA ILE A 107 3.32 -6.00 -6.33
C ILE A 107 4.66 -6.66 -5.98
N CYS A 108 5.05 -6.71 -4.72
CA CYS A 108 6.31 -7.31 -4.28
C CYS A 108 6.39 -8.82 -4.59
N CYS A 109 5.25 -9.49 -4.59
CA CYS A 109 5.17 -10.92 -4.85
C CYS A 109 5.00 -11.27 -6.33
N SER A 110 4.82 -10.28 -7.20
CA SER A 110 4.65 -10.49 -8.64
C SER A 110 5.96 -10.88 -9.31
N ALA A 111 5.89 -11.75 -10.32
CA ALA A 111 7.05 -12.18 -11.09
C ALA A 111 7.77 -10.98 -11.74
N GLY A 112 9.09 -10.90 -11.56
CA GLY A 112 9.91 -9.82 -12.10
C GLY A 112 9.79 -8.47 -11.38
N SER A 113 9.07 -8.41 -10.25
CA SER A 113 8.97 -7.19 -9.46
C SER A 113 10.34 -6.79 -8.88
N PRO A 114 10.79 -5.53 -9.04
CA PRO A 114 12.01 -5.03 -8.39
C PRO A 114 11.76 -4.62 -6.92
N PHE A 115 10.53 -4.78 -6.42
CA PHE A 115 10.11 -4.28 -5.12
C PHE A 115 10.03 -5.41 -4.09
N GLU A 116 10.42 -5.07 -2.86
CA GLU A 116 10.24 -5.90 -1.68
C GLU A 116 9.48 -5.10 -0.63
N MET A 117 8.90 -5.81 0.32
CA MET A 117 8.12 -5.23 1.40
C MET A 117 8.95 -4.31 2.32
N ASP A 118 10.28 -4.40 2.32
CA ASP A 118 11.14 -3.47 3.08
C ASP A 118 11.38 -2.14 2.34
N HIS A 119 11.11 -2.08 1.04
CA HIS A 119 11.23 -0.86 0.23
C HIS A 119 10.09 0.14 0.49
N ARG A 120 9.11 -0.18 1.35
CA ARG A 120 7.98 0.69 1.65
C ARG A 120 8.41 1.95 2.41
N LEU A 121 7.95 3.09 1.93
CA LEU A 121 8.11 4.40 2.56
C LEU A 121 6.84 4.82 3.27
N GLU A 122 6.95 5.75 4.22
CA GLU A 122 5.78 6.28 4.93
C GLU A 122 5.05 7.34 4.10
N PRO A 123 3.79 7.11 3.68
CA PRO A 123 3.12 8.06 2.77
C PRO A 123 2.86 9.44 3.37
N VAL A 124 2.80 9.55 4.69
CA VAL A 124 2.58 10.82 5.38
C VAL A 124 3.71 11.82 5.12
N ASP A 125 4.95 11.33 4.94
CA ASP A 125 6.13 12.15 4.68
C ASP A 125 6.12 12.77 3.27
N PHE A 126 5.27 12.24 2.38
CA PHE A 126 5.16 12.64 0.97
C PHE A 126 3.86 13.43 0.69
N LYS A 127 3.12 13.82 1.73
CA LYS A 127 1.83 14.52 1.54
C LYS A 127 2.01 15.97 1.11
N LEU A 128 1.69 16.26 -0.15
CA LEU A 128 1.64 17.62 -0.70
C LEU A 128 0.18 18.13 -0.76
N VAL A 129 -0.09 19.24 -0.07
CA VAL A 129 -1.38 19.92 -0.07
C VAL A 129 -1.18 21.31 -0.65
N PHE A 130 -1.89 21.64 -1.74
CA PHE A 130 -1.79 22.94 -2.41
C PHE A 130 -2.53 24.02 -1.61
N LYS A 131 -1.93 24.47 -0.50
CA LYS A 131 -2.56 25.44 0.42
C LYS A 131 -2.26 26.89 0.05
N SER A 132 -1.03 27.17 -0.37
CA SER A 132 -0.63 28.54 -0.70
C SER A 132 -1.15 28.95 -2.09
N GLN A 133 -1.24 30.26 -2.35
CA GLN A 133 -1.61 30.75 -3.67
C GLN A 133 -0.60 30.29 -4.73
N ALA A 134 0.70 30.34 -4.42
CA ALA A 134 1.76 29.87 -5.32
C ALA A 134 1.60 28.39 -5.69
N ASP A 135 1.24 27.53 -4.73
CA ASP A 135 0.96 26.11 -4.99
C ASP A 135 -0.26 25.93 -5.91
N GLN A 136 -1.32 26.71 -5.67
CA GLN A 136 -2.52 26.67 -6.49
C GLN A 136 -2.26 27.17 -7.91
N ASP A 137 -1.42 28.21 -8.06
CA ASP A 137 -1.02 28.76 -9.35
C ASP A 137 -0.17 27.75 -10.13
N ALA A 138 0.82 27.12 -9.49
CA ALA A 138 1.64 26.07 -10.09
C ALA A 138 0.77 24.88 -10.57
N ARG A 139 -0.15 24.41 -9.72
CA ARG A 139 -1.11 23.35 -10.08
C ARG A 139 -2.02 23.77 -11.24
N THR A 140 -2.52 24.99 -11.22
CA THR A 140 -3.42 25.51 -12.26
C THR A 140 -2.69 25.64 -13.59
N ALA A 141 -1.47 26.19 -13.58
CA ALA A 141 -0.62 26.29 -14.75
C ALA A 141 -0.31 24.92 -15.36
N PHE A 142 0.00 23.91 -14.53
CA PHE A 142 0.17 22.53 -14.97
C PHE A 142 -1.12 21.98 -15.60
N ASN A 143 -2.25 22.10 -14.89
CA ASN A 143 -3.54 21.60 -15.35
C ASN A 143 -4.06 22.30 -16.60
N LEU A 144 -3.65 23.52 -16.91
CA LEU A 144 -4.01 24.20 -18.16
C LEU A 144 -3.22 23.67 -19.36
N LYS A 145 -1.98 23.22 -19.15
CA LYS A 145 -1.06 22.77 -20.20
C LYS A 145 -1.23 21.28 -20.54
N HIS A 146 -1.58 20.46 -19.56
CA HIS A 146 -1.53 19.01 -19.70
C HIS A 146 -2.90 18.36 -19.70
N THR A 147 -3.06 17.26 -20.44
CA THR A 147 -4.31 16.47 -20.45
C THR A 147 -4.56 15.79 -19.11
N ASP A 148 -3.50 15.25 -18.50
CA ASP A 148 -3.55 14.58 -17.21
C ASP A 148 -3.53 15.60 -16.08
N LYS A 149 -4.57 15.58 -15.25
CA LYS A 149 -4.79 16.62 -14.24
C LYS A 149 -4.28 16.16 -12.88
N VAL A 150 -3.85 17.12 -12.08
CA VAL A 150 -3.41 16.92 -10.70
C VAL A 150 -4.56 17.25 -9.74
N PRO A 151 -4.83 16.38 -8.74
CA PRO A 151 -5.83 16.66 -7.70
C PRO A 151 -5.42 17.84 -6.81
N GLN A 152 -6.35 18.32 -5.97
CA GLN A 152 -6.09 19.40 -4.99
C GLN A 152 -5.18 18.98 -3.83
N THR A 153 -4.84 17.70 -3.74
CA THR A 153 -3.92 17.15 -2.75
C THR A 153 -3.30 15.90 -3.35
N ILE A 154 -1.97 15.83 -3.32
CA ILE A 154 -1.24 14.61 -3.66
C ILE A 154 -0.98 13.87 -2.34
N PHE A 155 -1.70 12.77 -2.15
CA PHE A 155 -1.50 11.89 -1.02
C PHE A 155 -1.70 10.45 -1.49
N LEU A 156 -0.59 9.87 -1.96
CA LEU A 156 -0.53 8.50 -2.46
C LEU A 156 -0.80 7.52 -1.32
N ASP A 157 -1.40 6.37 -1.64
CA ASP A 157 -1.78 5.38 -0.64
C ASP A 157 -0.61 4.45 -0.27
N GLY A 158 0.37 4.32 -1.16
CA GLY A 158 1.60 3.58 -0.93
C GLY A 158 2.75 4.09 -1.80
N LEU A 159 3.97 3.96 -1.30
CA LEU A 159 5.21 4.35 -1.97
C LEU A 159 6.26 3.28 -1.73
N MET A 160 7.05 2.96 -2.76
CA MET A 160 8.19 2.05 -2.60
C MET A 160 9.43 2.59 -3.29
N GLU A 161 10.58 2.38 -2.67
CA GLU A 161 11.88 2.80 -3.18
C GLU A 161 12.86 1.63 -3.14
N ALA A 162 13.05 1.00 -4.30
CA ALA A 162 14.06 -0.01 -4.52
C ALA A 162 15.37 0.64 -4.98
N PRO A 163 16.50 -0.12 -5.08
CA PRO A 163 17.77 0.44 -5.54
C PRO A 163 17.73 1.06 -6.94
N LYS A 164 16.93 0.51 -7.86
CA LYS A 164 16.87 0.93 -9.28
C LYS A 164 15.49 1.38 -9.75
N ALA A 165 14.47 1.29 -8.90
CA ALA A 165 13.09 1.57 -9.26
C ALA A 165 12.34 2.22 -8.10
N SER A 166 11.31 2.99 -8.42
CA SER A 166 10.35 3.55 -7.46
C SER A 166 8.92 3.22 -7.86
N ALA A 167 8.01 3.24 -6.89
CA ALA A 167 6.60 2.96 -7.12
C ALA A 167 5.72 4.04 -6.49
N LEU A 168 4.74 4.52 -7.24
CA LEU A 168 3.63 5.31 -6.74
C LEU A 168 2.36 4.45 -6.77
N VAL A 169 1.71 4.27 -5.62
CA VAL A 169 0.53 3.41 -5.50
C VAL A 169 -0.67 4.24 -5.05
N SER A 170 -1.76 4.15 -5.79
CA SER A 170 -3.07 4.67 -5.39
C SER A 170 -4.10 3.56 -5.37
N PHE A 171 -5.02 3.61 -4.41
CA PHE A 171 -6.07 2.63 -4.21
C PHE A 171 -7.45 3.29 -4.29
N HIS A 172 -8.36 2.69 -5.06
CA HIS A 172 -9.75 3.12 -5.14
C HIS A 172 -10.67 1.91 -5.20
N ASN A 173 -11.76 1.91 -4.43
CA ASN A 173 -12.73 0.81 -4.42
C ASN A 173 -13.23 0.45 -5.82
N ILE A 174 -13.46 1.46 -6.67
CA ILE A 174 -13.83 1.33 -8.08
C ILE A 174 -12.99 2.32 -8.88
N LEU A 175 -12.37 1.87 -9.96
CA LEU A 175 -11.55 2.73 -10.83
C LEU A 175 -12.40 3.48 -11.85
N THR A 176 -11.95 4.68 -12.19
CA THR A 176 -12.49 5.53 -13.25
C THR A 176 -11.33 6.08 -14.07
N PRO A 177 -11.56 6.59 -15.30
CA PRO A 177 -10.51 7.24 -16.09
C PRO A 177 -9.83 8.40 -15.35
N ALA A 178 -10.57 9.11 -14.50
CA ALA A 178 -10.02 10.20 -13.70
C ALA A 178 -8.90 9.72 -12.75
N HIS A 179 -9.00 8.53 -12.17
CA HIS A 179 -7.94 7.99 -11.30
C HIS A 179 -6.66 7.69 -12.07
N VAL A 180 -6.79 7.18 -13.30
CA VAL A 180 -5.66 6.94 -14.20
C VAL A 180 -4.96 8.25 -14.54
N ASN A 181 -5.74 9.28 -14.92
CA ASN A 181 -5.22 10.60 -15.27
C ASN A 181 -4.59 11.29 -14.06
N ASN A 182 -5.21 11.17 -12.89
CA ASN A 182 -4.68 11.77 -11.67
C ASN A 182 -3.33 11.18 -11.29
N LEU A 183 -3.15 9.86 -11.40
CA LEU A 183 -1.87 9.23 -11.07
C LEU A 183 -0.78 9.58 -12.08
N ALA A 184 -1.11 9.54 -13.39
CA ALA A 184 -0.17 9.94 -14.45
C ALA A 184 0.23 11.42 -14.33
N GLY A 185 -0.75 12.31 -14.15
CA GLY A 185 -0.53 13.74 -13.98
C GLY A 185 0.22 14.07 -12.69
N THR A 186 -0.03 13.31 -11.61
CA THR A 186 0.72 13.45 -10.36
C THR A 186 2.20 13.17 -10.56
N GLU A 187 2.57 12.09 -11.26
CA GLU A 187 3.97 11.77 -11.52
C GLU A 187 4.66 12.85 -12.37
N GLN A 188 4.01 13.26 -13.46
CA GLN A 188 4.52 14.32 -14.34
C GLN A 188 4.69 15.64 -13.59
N PHE A 189 3.69 16.04 -12.81
CA PHE A 189 3.72 17.25 -12.01
C PHE A 189 4.86 17.22 -11.00
N LEU A 190 5.01 16.13 -10.25
CA LEU A 190 6.07 16.03 -9.24
C LEU A 190 7.46 16.11 -9.88
N ARG A 191 7.66 15.55 -11.08
CA ARG A 191 8.93 15.70 -11.82
C ARG A 191 9.24 17.14 -12.21
N GLU A 192 8.24 17.89 -12.67
CA GLU A 192 8.39 19.31 -12.99
C GLU A 192 8.62 20.13 -11.72
N TRP A 193 7.74 19.96 -10.73
CA TRP A 193 7.73 20.70 -9.47
C TRP A 193 9.01 20.52 -8.65
N CYS A 194 9.61 19.32 -8.64
CA CYS A 194 10.87 19.07 -7.92
C CYS A 194 12.07 19.83 -8.52
N ARG A 195 12.00 20.27 -9.79
CA ARG A 195 13.06 21.05 -10.43
C ARG A 195 12.98 22.53 -10.13
N GLU A 196 11.81 23.02 -9.71
CA GLU A 196 11.62 24.40 -9.34
C GLU A 196 12.27 24.69 -7.97
N PRO A 197 12.68 25.94 -7.68
CA PRO A 197 13.17 26.33 -6.37
C PRO A 197 12.17 25.98 -5.25
N ALA A 198 12.68 25.59 -4.09
CA ALA A 198 11.83 25.34 -2.93
C ALA A 198 11.37 26.67 -2.32
N ASP A 199 10.09 26.74 -1.95
CA ASP A 199 9.54 27.85 -1.17
C ASP A 199 9.28 27.38 0.26
N GLY A 200 10.21 27.73 1.16
CA GLY A 200 10.17 27.34 2.57
C GLY A 200 10.65 25.91 2.86
N ASP A 201 10.86 25.63 4.15
CA ASP A 201 11.48 24.40 4.62
C ASP A 201 10.65 23.14 4.30
N ARG A 202 9.32 23.24 4.39
CA ARG A 202 8.43 22.12 4.09
C ARG A 202 8.52 21.69 2.63
N HIS A 203 8.49 22.65 1.69
CA HIS A 203 8.64 22.33 0.27
C HIS A 203 10.04 21.81 -0.02
N ARG A 204 11.07 22.36 0.62
CA ARG A 204 12.42 21.82 0.49
C ARG A 204 12.48 20.34 0.87
N GLN A 205 11.92 19.97 2.03
CA GLN A 205 11.90 18.57 2.47
C GLN A 205 11.10 17.68 1.51
N LEU A 206 9.89 18.10 1.12
CA LEU A 206 9.06 17.32 0.18
C LEU A 206 9.75 17.15 -1.18
N LYS A 207 10.36 18.21 -1.71
CA LYS A 207 11.11 18.15 -2.98
C LYS A 207 12.30 17.21 -2.87
N LEU A 208 13.03 17.19 -1.74
CA LEU A 208 14.12 16.23 -1.52
C LEU A 208 13.61 14.78 -1.53
N CYS A 209 12.54 14.51 -0.78
CA CYS A 209 11.93 13.17 -0.72
C CYS A 209 11.46 12.70 -2.10
N PHE A 210 10.70 13.54 -2.82
CA PHE A 210 10.21 13.19 -4.16
C PHE A 210 11.33 13.12 -5.20
N SER A 211 12.36 13.97 -5.13
CA SER A 211 13.50 13.90 -6.05
C SER A 211 14.23 12.56 -5.93
N SER A 212 14.56 12.13 -4.70
CA SER A 212 15.18 10.82 -4.45
C SER A 212 14.36 9.67 -5.05
N LEU A 213 13.03 9.74 -4.88
CA LEU A 213 12.12 8.72 -5.39
C LEU A 213 12.04 8.74 -6.93
N LEU A 214 11.95 9.92 -7.52
CA LEU A 214 11.69 10.10 -8.97
C LEU A 214 12.97 10.06 -9.82
N GLU A 215 14.16 10.13 -9.23
CA GLU A 215 15.43 9.91 -9.95
C GLU A 215 15.52 8.50 -10.55
N LYS A 216 14.78 7.54 -9.98
CA LYS A 216 14.73 6.15 -10.41
C LYS A 216 13.63 5.93 -11.46
N GLN A 217 13.65 4.76 -12.12
CA GLN A 217 12.53 4.35 -12.96
C GLN A 217 11.26 4.23 -12.12
N THR A 218 10.27 5.07 -12.38
CA THR A 218 9.02 5.12 -11.60
C THR A 218 7.95 4.26 -12.25
N HIS A 219 7.41 3.33 -11.46
CA HIS A 219 6.27 2.50 -11.81
C HIS A 219 5.01 3.04 -11.15
N LEU A 220 3.91 3.06 -11.90
CA LEU A 220 2.63 3.56 -11.44
C LEU A 220 1.65 2.40 -11.25
N PHE A 221 1.08 2.30 -10.05
CA PHE A 221 0.17 1.22 -9.69
C PHE A 221 -1.18 1.74 -9.22
N LEU A 222 -2.25 1.11 -9.71
CA LEU A 222 -3.61 1.32 -9.23
C LEU A 222 -4.17 0.05 -8.61
N GLY A 223 -4.60 0.13 -7.36
CA GLY A 223 -5.31 -0.94 -6.66
C GLY A 223 -6.82 -0.74 -6.67
N THR A 224 -7.59 -1.81 -6.76
CA THR A 224 -9.06 -1.74 -6.70
C THR A 224 -9.77 -3.00 -6.22
N ASN A 225 -10.96 -2.85 -5.64
CA ASN A 225 -11.76 -3.98 -5.17
C ASN A 225 -12.62 -4.61 -6.27
N ALA A 226 -12.88 -3.87 -7.35
CA ALA A 226 -13.70 -4.34 -8.46
C ALA A 226 -12.84 -4.55 -9.71
N ALA A 227 -13.03 -5.66 -10.41
CA ALA A 227 -12.37 -5.92 -11.68
C ALA A 227 -12.78 -4.84 -12.72
N PRO A 228 -11.84 -4.04 -13.24
CA PRO A 228 -12.17 -3.01 -14.22
C PRO A 228 -12.55 -3.60 -15.58
N GLY A 229 -13.33 -2.85 -16.36
CA GLY A 229 -13.60 -3.19 -17.75
C GLY A 229 -12.35 -3.05 -18.64
N ARG A 230 -12.32 -3.80 -19.75
CA ARG A 230 -11.20 -3.85 -20.70
C ARG A 230 -10.79 -2.49 -21.26
N GLU A 231 -11.75 -1.61 -21.51
CA GLU A 231 -11.48 -0.25 -22.00
C GLU A 231 -10.64 0.56 -20.99
N LEU A 232 -10.96 0.48 -19.70
CA LEU A 232 -10.21 1.19 -18.66
C LEU A 232 -8.81 0.58 -18.47
N LEU A 233 -8.68 -0.74 -18.58
CA LEU A 233 -7.37 -1.42 -18.53
C LEU A 233 -6.49 -1.01 -19.70
N ASN A 234 -7.04 -0.98 -20.92
CA ASN A 234 -6.32 -0.49 -22.11
C ASN A 234 -5.91 0.98 -21.94
N TYR A 235 -6.78 1.80 -21.36
CA TYR A 235 -6.48 3.21 -21.08
C TYR A 235 -5.34 3.37 -20.07
N ALA A 236 -5.37 2.63 -18.97
CA ALA A 236 -4.28 2.60 -17.98
C ALA A 236 -2.96 2.09 -18.59
N LYS A 237 -3.03 1.02 -19.40
CA LYS A 237 -1.88 0.47 -20.12
C LYS A 237 -1.26 1.48 -21.07
N GLY A 238 -2.08 2.27 -21.79
CA GLY A 238 -1.60 3.35 -22.65
C GLY A 238 -0.81 4.45 -21.91
N LYS A 239 -0.95 4.53 -20.58
CA LYS A 239 -0.21 5.44 -19.70
C LYS A 239 0.84 4.72 -18.83
N ASN A 240 1.18 3.46 -19.14
CA ASN A 240 2.10 2.62 -18.37
C ASN A 240 1.71 2.47 -16.89
N ILE A 241 0.41 2.43 -16.60
CA ILE A 241 -0.12 2.19 -15.25
C ILE A 241 -0.55 0.73 -15.12
N PHE A 242 -0.03 0.05 -14.09
CA PHE A 242 -0.32 -1.34 -13.78
C PHE A 242 -1.49 -1.43 -12.80
N VAL A 243 -2.51 -2.21 -13.14
CA VAL A 243 -3.74 -2.31 -12.34
C VAL A 243 -3.76 -3.63 -11.58
N TYR A 244 -4.02 -3.56 -10.27
CA TYR A 244 -4.20 -4.70 -9.38
C TYR A 244 -5.63 -4.71 -8.85
N ALA A 245 -6.36 -5.80 -9.10
CA ALA A 245 -7.72 -5.97 -8.62
C ALA A 245 -7.82 -7.08 -7.57
N LYS A 246 -8.72 -6.92 -6.61
CA LYS A 246 -9.01 -7.94 -5.60
C LYS A 246 -9.65 -9.16 -6.24
N LYS A 247 -9.09 -10.35 -5.98
CA LYS A 247 -9.61 -11.66 -6.37
C LYS A 247 -9.53 -12.59 -5.16
N GLY A 248 -10.68 -12.85 -4.53
CA GLY A 248 -10.73 -13.50 -3.22
C GLY A 248 -10.07 -12.61 -2.16
N MET A 249 -9.11 -13.17 -1.41
CA MET A 249 -8.38 -12.45 -0.35
C MET A 249 -7.09 -11.77 -0.83
N ALA A 250 -6.73 -11.90 -2.11
CA ALA A 250 -5.49 -11.37 -2.66
C ALA A 250 -5.74 -10.35 -3.78
N TYR A 251 -4.79 -9.45 -3.99
CA TYR A 251 -4.75 -8.61 -5.18
C TYR A 251 -3.91 -9.27 -6.27
N GLN A 252 -4.35 -9.15 -7.51
CA GLN A 252 -3.64 -9.71 -8.67
C GLN A 252 -3.58 -8.68 -9.80
N TYR A 253 -2.47 -8.69 -10.54
CA TYR A 253 -2.33 -7.88 -11.74
C TYR A 253 -3.40 -8.25 -12.77
N VAL A 254 -4.04 -7.23 -13.34
CA VAL A 254 -5.02 -7.37 -14.42
C VAL A 254 -4.42 -6.77 -15.70
N PRO A 255 -4.13 -7.59 -16.72
CA PRO A 255 -3.43 -7.16 -17.93
C PRO A 255 -4.24 -6.32 -18.92
#